data_AF-A0A1V5BMK4-F1
#
_entry.id   AF-A0A1V5BMK4-F1
#
_cell.length_a   1.000
_cell.length_b   1.000
_cell.length_c   1.000
_cell.angle_alpha   90.00
_cell.angle_beta   90.00
_cell.angle_gamma   90.00
#
_symmetry.space_group_name_H-M   'P 1'
#
loop_
_entity.id
_entity.type
_entity.pdbx_description
1 polymer ?
#
loop_
_entity_poly.entity_id
_entity_poly.type
_entity_poly.pdbx_seq_one_letter_code
_entity_poly.pdbx_strand_id
1 'polypeptide(L)' 'MISIDSFRSLVRQVIGYDFDENNAQREVVNHDGNDVLMIVAGPGSGKTAILVLRALRHVLVDNILPETIL' A
#
# COMPACT_ATOMS: atom_id res chain seq x y z
N MET A 1 14.09 -5.46 -6.43
CA MET A 1 12.75 -5.34 -5.83
C MET A 1 12.81 -5.69 -4.36
N ILE A 2 12.02 -5.05 -3.50
CA ILE A 2 12.09 -5.27 -2.05
C ILE A 2 10.97 -6.19 -1.57
N SER A 3 11.16 -6.84 -0.43
CA SER A 3 10.10 -7.63 0.20
C SER A 3 9.00 -6.72 0.76
N ILE A 4 7.80 -7.27 0.96
CA ILE A 4 6.71 -6.55 1.61
C ILE A 4 7.07 -6.08 3.02
N ASP A 5 7.86 -6.86 3.77
CA ASP A 5 8.31 -6.47 5.11
C ASP A 5 9.32 -5.32 5.08
N SER A 6 10.22 -5.32 4.10
CA SER A 6 11.11 -4.17 3.86
C SER A 6 10.33 -2.92 3.44
N PHE A 7 9.30 -3.08 2.59
CA PHE A 7 8.43 -1.98 2.19
C PHE A 7 7.72 -1.36 3.40
N ARG A 8 7.08 -2.18 4.25
CA ARG A 8 6.41 -1.73 5.48
C ARG A 8 7.36 -0.97 6.40
N SER A 9 8.57 -1.53 6.61
CA SER A 9 9.60 -0.90 7.43
C SER A 9 10.04 0.46 6.88
N LEU A 10 10.24 0.57 5.56
CA LEU A 10 10.64 1.81 4.90
C LEU A 10 9.54 2.87 4.92
N VAL A 11 8.28 2.50 4.71
CA VAL A 11 7.15 3.44 4.80
C VAL A 11 7.10 4.05 6.19
N ARG A 12 7.24 3.24 7.24
CA ARG A 12 7.29 3.72 8.62
C ARG A 12 8.47 4.65 8.87
N GLN A 13 9.67 4.28 8.42
CA GLN A 13 10.91 5.01 8.72
C GLN A 13 11.10 6.30 7.90
N VAL A 14 10.71 6.29 6.63
CA VAL A 14 10.99 7.37 5.67
C VAL A 14 9.79 8.30 5.50
N ILE A 15 8.59 7.72 5.38
CA ILE A 15 7.35 8.50 5.18
C ILE A 15 6.74 8.89 6.53
N GLY A 16 7.02 8.13 7.59
CA GLY A 16 6.43 8.36 8.92
C GLY A 16 4.96 7.97 8.98
N TYR A 17 4.49 7.10 8.08
CA TYR A 17 3.11 6.60 8.08
C TYR A 17 3.08 5.16 8.61
N ASP A 18 2.34 4.92 9.69
CA ASP A 18 2.21 3.60 10.30
C ASP A 18 0.84 2.99 9.99
N PHE A 19 0.72 2.34 8.83
CA PHE A 19 -0.51 1.65 8.44
C PHE A 19 -0.68 0.28 9.13
N ASP A 20 0.34 -0.20 9.85
CA ASP A 20 0.28 -1.49 10.53
C ASP A 20 -0.56 -1.44 11.82
N GLU A 21 -0.79 -0.24 12.36
CA GLU A 21 -1.72 0.02 13.48
C GLU A 21 -3.19 -0.19 13.08
N ASN A 22 -3.50 -0.19 11.78
CA ASN A 22 -4.85 -0.39 11.26
C ASN A 22 -4.92 -1.63 10.36
N ASN A 23 -5.59 -2.68 10.85
CA ASN A 23 -5.72 -3.95 10.13
C ASN A 23 -6.28 -3.79 8.71
N ALA A 24 -7.30 -2.95 8.51
CA ALA A 24 -7.92 -2.76 7.20
C ALA A 24 -6.96 -2.07 6.21
N GLN A 25 -6.21 -1.07 6.67
CA GLN A 25 -5.19 -0.42 5.84
C GLN A 25 -4.05 -1.38 5.48
N ARG A 26 -3.60 -2.16 6.45
CA ARG A 26 -2.58 -3.20 6.25
C ARG A 26 -3.02 -4.27 5.25
N GLU A 27 -4.27 -4.73 5.34
CA GLU A 27 -4.85 -5.70 4.40
C GLU A 27 -4.85 -5.15 2.97
N VAL A 28 -5.26 -3.89 2.79
CA VAL A 28 -5.23 -3.23 1.47
C VAL A 28 -3.81 -3.18 0.90
N VAL A 29 -2.82 -2.78 1.70
CA VAL A 29 -1.43 -2.67 1.22
C VAL A 29 -0.80 -4.05 0.98
N ASN A 30 -1.14 -5.06 1.78
CA ASN A 30 -0.60 -6.42 1.65
C ASN A 30 -1.29 -7.27 0.58
N HIS A 31 -2.46 -6.85 0.09
CA HIS A 31 -3.18 -7.56 -0.95
C HIS A 31 -2.24 -7.90 -2.13
N ASP A 32 -2.29 -9.13 -2.63
CA ASP A 32 -1.33 -9.63 -3.61
C ASP A 32 -1.70 -9.20 -5.06
N GLY A 33 -2.96 -8.84 -5.29
CA GLY A 33 -3.44 -8.34 -6.59
C GLY A 33 -3.92 -9.45 -7.52
N ASN A 34 -4.15 -10.65 -7.00
CA ASN A 34 -4.65 -11.78 -7.80
C ASN A 34 -6.17 -11.72 -8.06
N ASP A 35 -6.89 -10.89 -7.33
CA ASP A 35 -8.33 -10.67 -7.42
C ASP A 35 -8.71 -9.19 -7.28
N VAL A 36 -9.99 -8.89 -7.50
CA VAL A 36 -10.52 -7.52 -7.45
C VAL A 36 -10.68 -7.08 -6.00
N LEU A 37 -9.94 -6.03 -5.61
CA LEU A 37 -10.04 -5.41 -4.30
C LEU A 37 -11.02 -4.24 -4.30
N MET A 38 -12.06 -4.31 -3.46
CA MET A 38 -12.98 -3.19 -3.19
C MET A 38 -12.72 -2.60 -1.81
N ILE A 39 -12.47 -1.29 -1.74
CA ILE A 39 -12.16 -0.59 -0.49
C ILE A 39 -13.29 0.38 -0.16
N VAL A 40 -13.94 0.19 0.99
CA VAL A 40 -14.92 1.15 1.53
C VAL A 40 -14.23 2.02 2.57
N ALA A 41 -14.15 3.33 2.29
CA ALA A 41 -13.38 4.28 3.10
C ALA A 41 -14.26 5.44 3.59
N GLY A 42 -14.32 5.63 4.91
CA GLY A 42 -15.02 6.77 5.51
C GLY A 42 -14.25 8.10 5.39
N PRO A 43 -14.88 9.23 5.74
CA PRO A 43 -14.18 10.50 5.89
C PRO A 43 -13.02 10.38 6.88
N GLY A 44 -11.85 10.93 6.54
CA GLY A 44 -10.67 10.91 7.42
C GLY A 44 -9.94 9.56 7.54
N SER A 45 -10.36 8.50 6.86
CA SER A 45 -9.78 7.15 7.03
C SER A 45 -8.39 6.95 6.42
N GLY A 46 -7.75 7.99 5.89
CA GLY A 46 -6.45 7.90 5.23
C GLY A 46 -6.46 7.36 3.79
N LYS A 47 -7.63 7.33 3.11
CA LYS A 47 -7.79 6.76 1.75
C LYS A 47 -6.72 7.22 0.75
N THR A 48 -6.37 8.50 0.75
CA THR A 48 -5.36 9.04 -0.18
C THR A 48 -3.99 8.45 0.10
N ALA A 49 -3.57 8.39 1.37
CA ALA A 49 -2.29 7.80 1.75
C ALA A 49 -2.23 6.32 1.36
N ILE A 50 -3.31 5.56 1.63
CA ILE A 50 -3.37 4.14 1.30
C ILE A 50 -3.32 3.88 -0.20
N LEU A 51 -4.02 4.67 -1.02
CA LEU A 51 -3.94 4.53 -2.48
C LEU A 51 -2.54 4.83 -3.02
N VAL A 52 -1.86 5.85 -2.48
CA VAL A 52 -0.47 6.16 -2.86
C VAL A 52 0.48 5.03 -2.44
N LEU A 53 0.36 4.54 -1.19
CA LEU A 53 1.16 3.42 -0.70
C LEU A 53 0.89 2.14 -1.50
N ARG A 54 -0.34 1.93 -1.96
CA ARG A 54 -0.71 0.81 -2.83
C ARG A 54 -0.01 0.89 -4.19
N ALA A 55 -0.03 2.06 -4.83
CA ALA A 55 0.71 2.28 -6.07
C ALA A 55 2.23 2.06 -5.87
N LEU A 56 2.81 2.58 -4.79
CA LEU A 56 4.21 2.35 -4.45
C LEU A 56 4.53 0.87 -4.20
N ARG A 57 3.63 0.12 -3.56
CA ARG A 57 3.78 -1.32 -3.35
C ARG A 57 3.75 -2.08 -4.68
N HIS A 58 2.95 -1.67 -5.66
CA HIS A 58 3.00 -2.26 -7.00
C HIS A 58 4.36 -2.03 -7.68
N VAL A 59 4.90 -0.82 -7.58
CA VAL A 59 6.21 -0.49 -8.17
C VAL A 59 7.36 -1.20 -7.46
N LEU A 60 7.41 -1.10 -6.13
CA LEU A 60 8.59 -1.49 -5.35
C LEU A 60 8.58 -2.96 -4.90
N VAL A 61 7.42 -3.62 -4.93
CA VAL A 61 7.26 -5.01 -4.48
C VAL A 61 6.72 -5.93 -5.60
N ASP A 62 5.83 -5.48 -6.50
CA ASP A 62 5.34 -6.32 -7.64
C ASP A 62 6.12 -6.17 -8.95
N ASN A 63 7.01 -5.18 -9.07
CA ASN A 63 7.82 -4.89 -10.27
C ASN A 63 6.99 -4.27 -11.39
N ILE A 64 5.86 -3.69 -11.05
CA ILE A 64 4.96 -3.08 -12.01
C ILE A 64 5.53 -1.70 -12.35
N LEU A 65 5.71 -1.42 -13.64
CA LEU A 65 6.21 -0.13 -14.07
C LEU A 65 5.19 0.96 -13.72
N PRO A 66 5.60 2.13 -13.19
CA PRO A 66 4.67 3.19 -12.79
C PRO A 66 3.67 3.58 -13.88
N GLU A 67 4.11 3.64 -15.14
CA GLU A 67 3.29 3.98 -16.31
C GLU A 67 2.18 2.96 -16.63
N THR A 68 2.19 1.79 -15.99
CA THR A 68 1.14 0.76 -16.14
C THR A 68 0.09 0.81 -15.03
N ILE A 69 0.23 1.74 -14.07
CA ILE A 69 -0.72 1.97 -12.99
C ILE A 69 -1.60 3.17 -13.36
N LEU A 70 -2.93 2.99 -13.34
CA LEU A 70 -3.93 4.02 -13.64
C LEU A 70 -4.64 4.50 -12.37
#